data_AF-A0A839QCJ4-F1
#
_entry.id   AF-A0A839QCJ4-F1
#
_cell.length_a   1.000
_cell.length_b   1.000
_cell.length_c   1.000
_cell.angle_alpha   90.00
_cell.angle_beta   90.00
_cell.angle_gamma   90.00
#
_symmetry.space_group_name_H-M   'P 1'
#
loop_
_entity.id
_entity.type
_entity.pdbx_description
1 polymer ?
#
loop_
_entity_poly.entity_id
_entity_poly.type
_entity_poly.pdbx_seq_one_letter_code
_entity_poly.pdbx_strand_id
1 'polypeptide(L)'
;MATCGVGMDQGTLGRLRGFYRRLIDQVVEFDPSIPPIARVRRRGGWAYRPRMPEDGDLLIRVNEYAELTVVGRQISRLPAVIP
;
A
#
# COMPACT_ATOMS: atom_id res chain seq x y z
N MET A 1 -3.03 17.45 5.79
CA MET A 1 -1.59 17.16 5.94
C MET A 1 -1.44 15.77 6.54
N ALA A 2 -0.49 14.94 6.08
CA ALA A 2 -0.23 13.64 6.72
C ALA A 2 0.26 13.88 8.16
N THR A 3 -0.25 13.12 9.13
CA THR A 3 0.07 13.33 10.56
C THR A 3 1.40 12.72 10.97
N CYS A 4 2.06 11.96 10.08
CA CYS A 4 3.33 11.28 10.35
C CYS A 4 3.36 10.51 11.69
N GLY A 5 2.23 9.92 12.10
CA GLY A 5 2.14 9.15 13.35
C GLY A 5 2.06 9.98 14.64
N VAL A 6 1.92 11.31 14.56
CA VAL A 6 1.67 12.16 15.73
C VAL A 6 0.41 11.68 16.46
N GLY A 7 0.56 11.41 17.76
CA GLY A 7 -0.51 10.91 18.64
C GLY A 7 -0.65 9.38 18.68
N MET A 8 0.15 8.63 17.93
CA MET A 8 0.16 7.15 18.00
C MET A 8 1.03 6.65 19.16
N ASP A 9 0.61 5.55 19.78
CA ASP A 9 1.46 4.80 20.71
C ASP A 9 2.62 4.11 19.97
N GLN A 10 3.66 3.71 20.71
CA GLN A 10 4.85 3.10 20.13
C GLN A 10 4.58 1.79 19.38
N GLY A 11 3.62 0.99 19.82
CA GLY A 11 3.25 -0.26 19.15
C GLY A 11 2.58 0.01 17.80
N THR A 12 1.63 0.95 17.77
CA THR A 12 0.96 1.38 16.54
C THR A 12 1.95 2.02 15.56
N LEU A 13 2.84 2.89 16.05
CA LEU A 13 3.88 3.51 15.24
C LEU A 13 4.85 2.47 14.66
N GLY A 14 5.22 1.46 15.45
CA GLY A 14 6.03 0.33 14.98
C GLY A 14 5.37 -0.45 13.85
N ARG A 15 4.06 -0.72 13.93
CA ARG A 15 3.30 -1.38 12.86
C ARG A 15 3.20 -0.52 11.60
N LEU A 16 3.00 0.79 11.75
CA LEU A 16 2.96 1.73 10.63
C LEU A 16 4.31 1.77 9.90
N ARG A 17 5.42 1.85 10.63
CA ARG A 17 6.78 1.76 10.07
C ARG A 17 7.00 0.45 9.33
N GLY A 18 6.58 -0.67 9.91
CA GLY A 18 6.67 -1.99 9.27
C GLY A 18 5.85 -2.07 7.98
N PHE A 19 4.67 -1.46 7.97
CA PHE A 19 3.83 -1.35 6.77
C PHE A 19 4.53 -0.55 5.66
N TYR A 20 5.08 0.62 5.97
CA TYR A 20 5.82 1.41 4.98
C TYR A 20 7.09 0.72 4.49
N ARG A 21 7.87 0.08 5.37
CA ARG A 21 9.06 -0.68 4.97
C ARG A 21 8.76 -1.76 3.95
N ARG A 22 7.62 -2.45 4.09
CA ARG A 22 7.16 -3.42 3.09
C ARG A 22 6.84 -2.75 1.75
N LEU A 23 6.20 -1.59 1.78
CA LEU A 23 5.72 -0.89 0.60
C LEU A 23 6.76 0.01 -0.10
N ILE A 24 7.97 0.13 0.46
CA ILE A 24 9.10 0.75 -0.25
C ILE A 24 9.52 -0.12 -1.43
N ASP A 25 9.55 -1.44 -1.25
CA ASP A 25 9.94 -2.39 -2.29
C ASP A 25 8.73 -3.04 -2.99
N GLN A 26 7.53 -2.88 -2.41
CA GLN A 26 6.30 -3.48 -2.92
C GLN A 26 5.17 -2.48 -3.12
N VAL A 27 4.21 -2.81 -3.98
CA VAL A 27 2.95 -2.08 -4.15
C VAL A 27 1.79 -3.04 -3.92
N VAL A 28 0.64 -2.51 -3.49
CA VAL A 28 -0.60 -3.28 -3.46
C VAL A 28 -1.25 -3.25 -4.84
N GLU A 29 -1.41 -4.41 -5.45
CA GLU A 29 -2.11 -4.57 -6.73
C GLU A 29 -3.47 -5.21 -6.47
N PHE A 30 -4.53 -4.62 -7.04
CA PHE A 30 -5.84 -5.24 -7.13
C PHE A 30 -6.06 -5.79 -8.54
N ASP A 31 -6.46 -7.04 -8.61
CA ASP A 31 -6.87 -7.72 -9.84
C ASP A 31 -7.80 -8.87 -9.44
N PRO A 32 -9.08 -8.85 -9.88
CA PRO A 32 -10.09 -9.83 -9.47
C PRO A 32 -9.76 -11.27 -9.88
N SER A 33 -8.87 -11.47 -10.85
CA SER A 33 -8.42 -12.80 -11.28
C SER A 33 -7.42 -13.44 -10.33
N ILE A 34 -6.79 -12.67 -9.41
CA ILE A 34 -5.82 -13.19 -8.45
C ILE A 34 -6.51 -14.23 -7.55
N PRO A 35 -6.09 -15.51 -7.58
CA PRO A 35 -6.75 -16.54 -6.78
C PRO A 35 -6.45 -16.34 -5.28
N PRO A 36 -7.36 -16.78 -4.39
CA PRO A 36 -7.02 -16.92 -2.97
C PRO A 36 -5.85 -17.88 -2.80
N ILE A 37 -4.85 -17.49 -2.00
CA ILE A 37 -3.74 -18.39 -1.66
C ILE A 37 -4.18 -19.23 -0.46
N ALA A 38 -4.36 -20.53 -0.66
CA ALA A 38 -4.78 -21.46 0.39
C ALA A 38 -3.92 -21.28 1.67
N ARG A 39 -4.58 -21.19 2.84
CA ARG A 39 -3.98 -20.98 4.16
C ARG A 39 -3.28 -19.62 4.40
N VAL A 40 -3.07 -18.80 3.38
CA VAL A 40 -2.42 -17.49 3.49
C VAL A 40 -3.43 -16.35 3.33
N ARG A 41 -4.38 -16.45 2.39
CA ARG A 41 -5.42 -15.44 2.14
C ARG A 41 -6.75 -16.12 1.79
N ARG A 42 -7.77 -15.89 2.60
CA ARG A 42 -9.13 -16.44 2.38
C ARG A 42 -9.87 -15.79 1.23
N ARG A 43 -9.44 -14.60 0.78
CA ARG A 43 -10.01 -13.84 -0.34
C ARG A 43 -8.89 -13.54 -1.32
N GLY A 44 -9.13 -13.84 -2.59
CA GLY A 44 -8.29 -13.44 -3.71
C GLY A 44 -8.50 -11.97 -4.05
N GLY A 45 -8.13 -11.57 -5.26
CA GLY A 45 -8.39 -10.23 -5.78
C GLY A 45 -7.28 -9.22 -5.54
N TRP A 46 -6.25 -9.55 -4.74
CA TRP A 46 -5.15 -8.62 -4.49
C TRP A 46 -3.85 -9.31 -4.08
N ALA A 47 -2.72 -8.67 -4.40
CA ALA A 47 -1.39 -9.14 -4.05
C ALA A 47 -0.45 -7.98 -3.70
N TYR A 48 0.64 -8.30 -2.99
CA TYR A 48 1.81 -7.43 -3.00
C TYR A 48 2.65 -7.78 -4.22
N ARG A 49 3.06 -6.77 -4.99
CA ARG A 49 3.91 -6.94 -6.17
C ARG A 49 5.18 -6.10 -6.03
N PRO A 50 6.30 -6.50 -6.66
CA PRO A 50 7.42 -5.60 -6.85
C PRO A 50 6.96 -4.31 -7.53
N ARG A 51 7.52 -3.18 -7.11
CA ARG A 51 7.20 -1.87 -7.70
C ARG A 51 7.77 -1.76 -9.11
N MET A 52 7.05 -1.05 -9.96
CA MET A 52 7.48 -0.62 -11.28
C MET A 52 7.70 0.90 -11.28
N PRO A 53 8.54 1.46 -12.17
CA PRO A 53 8.75 2.91 -12.24
C PRO A 53 7.46 3.73 -12.34
N GLU A 54 6.45 3.21 -13.02
CA GLU A 54 5.14 3.83 -13.26
C GLU A 54 4.28 3.95 -11.99
N ASP A 55 4.54 3.11 -10.97
CA ASP A 55 3.84 3.19 -9.68
C ASP A 55 4.21 4.48 -8.92
N GLY A 56 5.31 5.16 -9.30
CA GLY A 56 5.76 6.38 -8.65
C GLY A 56 5.96 6.18 -7.16
N ASP A 57 5.32 6.98 -6.32
CA ASP A 57 5.27 6.84 -4.86
C ASP A 57 3.91 6.32 -4.35
N LEU A 58 3.03 5.83 -5.22
CA LEU A 58 1.72 5.34 -4.81
C LEU A 58 1.83 4.01 -4.04
N LEU A 59 1.01 3.85 -3.00
CA LEU A 59 0.90 2.61 -2.23
C LEU A 59 0.10 1.53 -2.96
N ILE A 60 -0.76 1.95 -3.90
CA ILE A 60 -1.68 1.10 -4.68
C ILE A 60 -1.33 1.29 -6.16
N ARG A 61 -1.16 0.19 -6.88
CA ARG A 61 -0.92 0.18 -8.32
C ARG A 61 -2.19 0.59 -9.04
N VAL A 62 -2.06 1.54 -9.95
CA VAL A 62 -3.13 1.90 -10.88
C VAL A 62 -3.04 0.97 -12.09
N ASN A 63 -4.14 0.29 -12.39
CA ASN A 63 -4.27 -0.64 -13.52
C ASN A 63 -5.71 -0.63 -14.05
N GLU A 64 -6.04 -1.54 -14.97
CA GLU A 64 -7.38 -1.65 -15.58
C GLU A 64 -8.51 -1.93 -14.59
N TYR A 65 -8.21 -2.49 -13.41
CA TYR A 65 -9.19 -2.86 -12.38
C TYR A 65 -9.23 -1.88 -11.21
N ALA A 66 -8.28 -0.95 -11.12
CA ALA A 66 -8.12 -0.06 -9.99
C ALA A 66 -7.64 1.33 -10.44
N GLU A 67 -8.56 2.28 -10.46
CA GLU A 67 -8.25 3.70 -10.62
C GLU A 67 -8.38 4.44 -9.28
N LEU A 68 -7.55 5.46 -9.09
CA LEU A 68 -7.62 6.32 -7.92
C LEU A 68 -8.26 7.66 -8.26
N THR A 69 -9.22 8.06 -7.44
CA THR A 69 -9.75 9.44 -7.43
C THR A 69 -8.62 10.43 -7.14
N VAL A 70 -8.86 11.71 -7.42
CA VAL A 70 -7.89 12.79 -7.11
C VAL A 70 -7.45 12.75 -5.65
N VAL A 71 -8.41 12.61 -4.72
CA VAL A 71 -8.12 12.49 -3.29
C VAL A 71 -7.37 11.20 -2.97
N GLY A 72 -7.77 10.07 -3.59
CA GLY A 72 -7.07 8.79 -3.44
C GLY A 72 -5.58 8.89 -3.81
N ARG A 73 -5.26 9.56 -4.91
CA ARG A 73 -3.87 9.79 -5.34
C ARG A 73 -3.06 10.66 -4.38
N GLN A 74 -3.73 11.55 -3.65
CA GLN A 74 -3.08 12.42 -2.65
C GLN A 74 -2.77 11.67 -1.35
N ILE A 75 -3.66 10.78 -0.89
CA ILE A 75 -3.53 10.11 0.41
C ILE A 75 -2.81 8.75 0.31
N SER A 76 -2.88 8.06 -0.82
CA SER A 76 -2.29 6.73 -1.01
C SER A 76 -0.85 6.82 -1.52
N ARG A 77 0.01 7.54 -0.81
CA ARG A 77 1.42 7.76 -1.16
C ARG A 77 2.37 7.32 -0.04
N LEU A 78 3.57 6.89 -0.43
CA LEU A 78 4.69 6.73 0.49
C LEU A 78 5.02 8.09 1.12
N PRO A 79 5.30 8.13 2.43
CA PRO A 79 5.77 9.35 3.05
C PRO A 79 7.20 9.66 2.58
N ALA A 80 7.54 10.94 2.44
CA ALA A 80 8.91 11.35 2.10
C ALA A 80 9.93 10.90 3.18
N VAL A 81 9.48 10.77 4.43
CA VAL A 81 10.27 10.26 5.56
C VAL A 81 9.39 9.27 6.34
N ILE A 82 9.91 8.07 6.59
CA ILE A 82 9.22 7.10 7.45
C ILE A 82 9.17 7.68 8.88
N PRO A 83 7.98 7.73 9.52
CA PRO A 83 7.83 8.19 10.91
C PRO A 83 8.70 7.45 11.92
#